data_AF-A0A9W7F581-F1
#
_entry.id   AF-A0A9W7F581-F1
#
_cell.length_a   1.000
_cell.length_b   1.000
_cell.length_c   1.000
_cell.angle_alpha   90.00
_cell.angle_beta   90.00
_cell.angle_gamma   90.00
#
_symmetry.space_group_name_H-M   'P 1'
#
loop_
_entity.id
_entity.type
_entity.pdbx_description
1 polymer ?
#
loop_
_entity_poly.entity_id
_entity_poly.type
_entity_poly.pdbx_seq_one_letter_code
_entity_poly.pdbx_strand_id
1 'polypeptide(L)'
;MKELRERKKKALDNLFEVQNDLKNQKEDQNDVYFYLHKKLDDNYDVISALEGQLLSEELERKASEEKYASDMESDMKTFAAEEQVLKESLREVEEKLYGLKDVDDFKSHTEQEMSSLLTDIERERKDHYFLISEMERKAVKLKEIEKQKLLAEMKTAKLVLTDEAEKTLVKIKKDAKKDHERTGELLHNQGLKATKVLKKNIQVMDQNRKHRHDLSLLGEIRQTMKEREVQYQKQIATLADDLKELDKELMETVREGHDKVEEMTIEEQTILAAIHELEASLVGAEDGVEEARQRAEDATNEYEIEVVCQEELDGFLSECLKDTRRQAGAVHKAGGTLPGWKDDRVWSSSVLIPPRLQELSLAQRRAVFKYLIGEVQKYKLSVDKLMGAKGKGGAIFNEKPQEVALSSMKTGIQGWDDYDEGSYLGTVMRGVRIGDVAVESRGCQTEEKGLGVAGEGVLKSGGRRIVGM
;
A
#
# COMPACT_ATOMS: atom_id res chain seq x y z
N MET A 1 54.62 -40.00 -201.85
CA MET A 1 54.89 -41.19 -201.01
C MET A 1 55.72 -40.92 -199.75
N LYS A 2 56.75 -40.05 -199.76
CA LYS A 2 57.52 -39.68 -198.55
C LYS A 2 56.68 -38.92 -197.50
N GLU A 3 55.94 -37.88 -197.91
CA GLU A 3 55.10 -37.09 -196.99
C GLU A 3 54.05 -37.92 -196.23
N LEU A 4 53.52 -38.97 -196.86
CA LEU A 4 52.48 -39.81 -196.26
C LEU A 4 53.03 -40.69 -195.13
N ARG A 5 54.29 -41.11 -195.23
CA ARG A 5 54.99 -41.85 -194.14
C ARG A 5 55.34 -40.94 -192.97
N GLU A 6 55.73 -39.69 -193.26
CA GLU A 6 56.05 -38.69 -192.24
C GLU A 6 54.81 -38.26 -191.46
N ARG A 7 53.68 -38.04 -192.15
CA ARG A 7 52.39 -37.77 -191.50
C ARG A 7 51.91 -38.95 -190.65
N LYS A 8 52.11 -40.20 -191.11
CA LYS A 8 51.75 -41.39 -190.33
C LYS A 8 52.61 -41.55 -189.07
N LYS A 9 53.92 -41.30 -189.16
CA LYS A 9 54.82 -41.33 -188.00
C LYS A 9 54.44 -40.27 -186.97
N LYS A 10 54.23 -39.02 -187.42
CA LYS A 10 53.80 -37.91 -186.56
C LYS A 10 52.43 -38.16 -185.91
N ALA A 11 51.51 -38.81 -186.62
CA ALA A 11 50.22 -39.21 -186.06
C ALA A 11 50.35 -40.32 -184.99
N LEU A 12 51.28 -41.27 -185.16
CA LEU A 12 51.54 -42.31 -184.17
C LEU A 12 52.24 -41.76 -182.92
N ASP A 13 53.21 -40.86 -183.11
CA ASP A 13 53.90 -40.20 -182.00
C ASP A 13 52.90 -39.34 -181.19
N ASN A 14 52.03 -38.57 -181.86
CA ASN A 14 50.95 -37.83 -181.20
C ASN A 14 49.94 -38.75 -180.49
N LEU A 15 49.63 -39.92 -181.06
CA LEU A 15 48.68 -40.86 -180.45
C LEU A 15 49.29 -41.50 -179.20
N PHE A 16 50.60 -41.77 -179.22
CA PHE A 16 51.33 -42.25 -178.05
C PHE A 16 51.42 -41.18 -176.95
N GLU A 17 51.70 -39.92 -177.31
CA GLU A 17 51.66 -38.79 -176.38
C GLU A 17 50.27 -38.63 -175.74
N VAL A 18 49.20 -38.60 -176.55
CA VAL A 18 47.82 -38.51 -176.04
C VAL A 18 47.47 -39.70 -175.15
N GLN A 19 47.93 -40.91 -175.48
CA GLN A 19 47.69 -42.09 -174.66
C GLN A 19 48.44 -42.02 -173.32
N ASN A 20 49.64 -41.45 -173.31
CA ASN A 20 50.42 -41.26 -172.09
C ASN A 20 49.85 -40.13 -171.22
N ASP A 21 49.40 -39.03 -171.82
CA ASP A 21 48.71 -37.94 -171.14
C ASP A 21 47.39 -38.41 -170.52
N LEU A 22 46.62 -39.24 -171.24
CA LEU A 22 45.39 -39.83 -170.71
C LEU A 22 45.68 -40.76 -169.52
N LYS A 23 46.81 -41.47 -169.54
CA LYS A 23 47.23 -42.32 -168.44
C LYS A 23 47.63 -41.48 -167.23
N ASN A 24 48.46 -40.46 -167.43
CA ASN A 24 48.87 -39.53 -166.37
C ASN A 24 47.65 -38.81 -165.76
N GLN A 25 46.71 -38.34 -166.58
CA GLN A 25 45.46 -37.72 -166.09
C GLN A 25 44.61 -38.69 -165.25
N LYS A 26 44.58 -39.97 -165.58
CA LYS A 26 43.87 -40.98 -164.78
C LYS A 26 44.57 -41.25 -163.45
N GLU A 27 45.91 -41.31 -163.45
CA GLU A 27 46.70 -41.45 -162.22
C GLU A 27 46.53 -40.22 -161.33
N ASP A 28 46.66 -39.01 -161.88
CA ASP A 28 46.41 -37.74 -161.19
C ASP A 28 44.97 -37.65 -160.64
N GLN A 29 43.97 -38.06 -161.43
CA GLN A 29 42.57 -38.07 -161.00
C GLN A 29 42.35 -39.05 -159.84
N ASN A 30 42.99 -40.21 -159.88
CA ASN A 30 42.90 -41.21 -158.82
C ASN A 30 43.58 -40.72 -157.54
N ASP A 31 44.76 -40.12 -157.65
CA ASP A 31 45.49 -39.54 -156.53
C ASP A 31 44.72 -38.37 -155.89
N VAL A 32 44.13 -37.49 -156.70
CA VAL A 32 43.26 -36.41 -156.22
C VAL A 32 42.02 -36.97 -155.52
N TYR A 33 41.39 -38.02 -156.08
CA TYR A 33 40.24 -38.67 -155.48
C TYR A 33 40.57 -39.30 -154.13
N PHE A 34 41.68 -40.05 -154.03
CA PHE A 34 42.14 -40.64 -152.77
C PHE A 34 42.52 -39.58 -151.73
N TYR A 35 43.20 -38.51 -152.14
CA TYR A 35 43.57 -37.42 -151.25
C TYR A 35 42.34 -36.70 -150.70
N LEU A 36 41.36 -36.37 -151.55
CA LEU A 36 40.12 -35.71 -151.14
C LEU A 36 39.30 -36.57 -150.19
N HIS A 37 39.13 -37.87 -150.47
CA HIS A 37 38.41 -38.77 -149.57
C HIS A 37 39.11 -38.90 -148.22
N LYS A 38 40.44 -39.10 -148.21
CA LYS A 38 41.20 -39.13 -146.97
C LYS A 38 41.07 -37.83 -146.18
N LYS A 39 41.09 -36.68 -146.86
CA LYS A 39 40.89 -35.37 -146.21
C LYS A 39 39.48 -35.16 -145.70
N LEU A 40 38.47 -35.69 -146.37
CA LEU A 40 37.09 -35.66 -145.88
C LEU A 40 36.96 -36.53 -144.63
N ASP A 41 37.50 -37.74 -144.64
CA ASP A 41 37.50 -38.63 -143.48
C ASP A 41 38.24 -38.00 -142.28
N ASP A 42 39.46 -37.48 -142.50
CA ASP A 42 40.22 -36.76 -141.47
C ASP A 42 39.41 -35.56 -140.91
N ASN A 43 38.72 -34.81 -141.77
CA ASN A 43 37.89 -33.68 -141.34
C ASN A 43 36.63 -34.14 -140.57
N TYR A 44 36.00 -35.25 -140.95
CA TYR A 44 34.86 -35.81 -140.23
C TYR A 44 35.26 -36.27 -138.82
N ASP A 45 36.43 -36.90 -138.68
CA ASP A 45 36.96 -37.29 -137.37
C ASP A 45 37.24 -36.06 -136.49
N VAL A 46 37.81 -35.00 -137.07
CA VAL A 46 38.05 -33.73 -136.35
C VAL A 46 36.74 -33.06 -135.96
N ILE A 47 35.74 -33.02 -136.85
CA ILE A 47 34.41 -32.46 -136.54
C ILE A 47 33.75 -33.25 -135.41
N SER A 48 33.77 -34.59 -135.48
CA SER A 48 33.17 -35.43 -134.43
C SER A 48 33.88 -35.25 -133.08
N ALA A 49 35.20 -35.11 -133.07
CA ALA A 49 35.96 -34.82 -131.86
C ALA A 49 35.60 -33.44 -131.27
N LEU A 50 35.48 -32.40 -132.11
CA LEU A 50 35.11 -31.06 -131.69
C LEU A 50 33.66 -30.99 -131.18
N GLU A 51 32.71 -31.69 -131.82
CA GLU A 51 31.33 -31.82 -131.36
C GLU A 51 31.26 -32.52 -130.00
N GLY A 52 32.06 -33.57 -129.80
CA GLY A 52 32.18 -34.27 -128.52
C GLY A 52 32.73 -33.36 -127.40
N GLN A 53 33.77 -32.57 -127.72
CA GLN A 53 34.32 -31.58 -126.79
C GLN A 53 33.31 -30.50 -126.43
N LEU A 54 32.61 -29.93 -127.43
CA LEU A 54 31.58 -28.92 -127.21
C LEU A 54 30.48 -29.45 -126.28
N LEU A 55 29.99 -30.67 -126.52
CA LEU A 55 28.97 -31.28 -125.67
C LEU A 55 29.47 -31.48 -124.23
N SER A 56 30.72 -31.91 -124.06
CA SER A 56 31.31 -32.06 -122.72
C SER A 56 31.44 -30.73 -121.99
N GLU A 57 31.91 -29.68 -122.66
CA GLU A 57 32.03 -28.33 -122.07
C GLU A 57 30.65 -27.75 -121.73
N GLU A 58 29.63 -27.97 -122.57
CA GLU A 58 28.26 -27.52 -122.27
C GLU A 58 27.68 -28.24 -121.04
N LEU A 59 27.95 -29.53 -120.88
CA LEU A 59 27.52 -30.30 -119.71
C LEU A 59 28.27 -29.85 -118.45
N GLU A 60 29.58 -29.66 -118.52
CA GLU A 60 30.39 -29.15 -117.42
C GLU A 60 29.97 -27.73 -117.01
N ARG A 61 29.71 -26.86 -117.99
CA ARG A 61 29.23 -25.50 -117.74
C ARG A 61 27.89 -25.53 -117.03
N LYS A 62 26.91 -26.28 -117.53
CA LYS A 62 25.59 -26.43 -116.88
C LYS A 62 25.71 -26.98 -115.46
N ALA A 63 26.52 -28.02 -115.26
CA ALA A 63 26.73 -28.59 -113.92
C ALA A 63 27.38 -27.58 -112.97
N SER A 64 28.32 -26.76 -113.46
CA SER A 64 28.95 -25.71 -112.66
C SER A 64 27.98 -24.57 -112.34
N GLU A 65 27.17 -24.12 -113.31
CA GLU A 65 26.14 -23.08 -113.14
C GLU A 65 25.10 -23.52 -112.11
N GLU A 66 24.62 -24.76 -112.19
CA GLU A 66 23.66 -25.32 -111.24
C GLU A 66 24.25 -25.42 -109.83
N LYS A 67 25.52 -25.84 -109.72
CA LYS A 67 26.24 -25.88 -108.44
C LYS A 67 26.39 -24.48 -107.84
N TYR A 68 26.85 -23.50 -108.62
CA TYR A 68 26.99 -22.12 -108.13
C TYR A 68 25.64 -21.51 -107.74
N ALA A 69 24.57 -21.80 -108.47
CA ALA A 69 23.22 -21.35 -108.11
C ALA A 69 22.75 -21.98 -106.78
N SER A 70 22.98 -23.28 -106.59
CA SER A 70 22.66 -23.98 -105.35
C SER A 70 23.47 -23.44 -104.16
N ASP A 71 24.77 -23.20 -104.34
CA ASP A 71 25.64 -22.65 -103.30
C ASP A 71 25.20 -21.22 -102.93
N MET A 72 24.89 -20.38 -103.93
CA MET A 72 24.33 -19.03 -103.70
C MET A 72 23.00 -19.07 -102.93
N GLU A 73 22.11 -20.00 -103.25
CA GLU A 73 20.83 -20.14 -102.56
C GLU A 73 21.02 -20.61 -101.10
N SER A 74 21.98 -21.51 -100.86
CA SER A 74 22.35 -21.94 -99.51
C SER A 74 22.91 -20.77 -98.69
N ASP A 75 23.86 -20.02 -99.26
CA ASP A 75 24.48 -18.88 -98.59
C ASP A 75 23.46 -17.76 -98.30
N MET A 76 22.55 -17.49 -99.24
CA MET A 76 21.44 -16.55 -99.02
C MET A 76 20.55 -16.97 -97.85
N LYS A 77 20.26 -18.27 -97.69
CA LYS A 77 19.46 -18.79 -96.57
C LYS A 77 20.21 -18.68 -95.25
N THR A 78 21.51 -18.97 -95.22
CA THR A 78 22.31 -18.84 -93.99
C THR A 78 22.44 -17.38 -93.57
N PHE A 79 22.71 -16.46 -94.51
CA PHE A 79 22.76 -15.04 -94.21
C PHE A 79 21.42 -14.49 -93.70
N ALA A 80 20.30 -14.90 -94.30
CA ALA A 80 18.98 -14.49 -93.82
C ALA A 80 18.70 -14.99 -92.39
N ALA A 81 19.11 -16.23 -92.07
CA ALA A 81 18.96 -16.78 -90.72
C ALA A 81 19.85 -16.04 -89.70
N GLU A 82 21.11 -15.78 -90.04
CA GLU A 82 22.04 -15.01 -89.19
C GLU A 82 21.55 -13.58 -88.95
N GLU A 83 21.05 -12.91 -89.99
CA GLU A 83 20.47 -11.57 -89.88
C GLU A 83 19.27 -11.55 -88.93
N GLN A 84 18.42 -12.57 -88.98
CA GLN A 84 17.27 -12.69 -88.09
C GLN A 84 17.71 -12.87 -86.63
N VAL A 85 18.67 -13.75 -86.36
CA VAL A 85 19.22 -13.96 -85.01
C VAL A 85 19.85 -12.68 -84.47
N LEU A 86 20.60 -11.96 -85.30
CA LEU A 86 21.20 -10.68 -84.92
C LEU A 86 20.13 -9.64 -84.58
N LYS A 87 19.07 -9.52 -85.38
CA LYS A 87 17.94 -8.61 -85.11
C LYS A 87 17.22 -8.93 -83.80
N GLU A 88 16.98 -10.21 -83.52
CA GLU A 88 16.38 -10.65 -82.26
C GLU A 88 17.28 -10.32 -81.07
N SER A 89 18.58 -10.58 -81.17
CA SER A 89 19.53 -10.23 -80.10
C SER A 89 19.64 -8.73 -79.86
N LEU A 90 19.58 -7.92 -80.92
CA LEU A 90 19.61 -6.47 -80.83
C LEU A 90 18.37 -5.96 -80.08
N ARG A 91 17.19 -6.50 -80.43
CA ARG A 91 15.93 -6.16 -79.77
C ARG A 91 15.94 -6.51 -78.28
N GLU A 92 16.48 -7.68 -77.91
CA GLU A 92 16.61 -8.06 -76.49
C GLU A 92 17.54 -7.12 -75.72
N VAL A 93 18.65 -6.67 -76.33
CA VAL A 93 19.58 -5.73 -75.70
C VAL A 93 18.93 -4.35 -75.57
N GLU A 94 18.19 -3.89 -76.57
CA GLU A 94 17.43 -2.65 -76.52
C GLU A 94 16.37 -2.70 -75.40
N GLU A 95 15.59 -3.76 -75.29
CA GLU A 95 14.60 -3.94 -74.21
C GLU A 95 15.27 -3.91 -72.81
N LYS A 96 16.42 -4.58 -72.65
CA LYS A 96 17.20 -4.54 -71.39
C LYS A 96 17.73 -3.13 -71.08
N LEU A 97 18.18 -2.39 -72.10
CA LEU A 97 18.66 -1.02 -71.95
C LEU A 97 17.53 -0.07 -71.53
N TYR A 98 16.34 -0.21 -72.11
CA TYR A 98 15.17 0.57 -71.71
C TYR A 98 14.77 0.26 -70.26
N GLY A 99 14.74 -1.02 -69.86
CA GLY A 99 14.45 -1.39 -68.47
C GLY A 99 15.46 -0.82 -67.46
N LEU A 100 16.75 -0.69 -67.84
CA LEU A 100 17.78 -0.06 -67.01
C LEU A 100 17.54 1.45 -66.82
N LYS A 101 16.96 2.14 -67.79
CA LYS A 101 16.64 3.56 -67.68
C LYS A 101 15.54 3.80 -66.62
N ASP A 102 14.52 2.96 -66.61
CA ASP A 102 13.45 3.03 -65.60
C ASP A 102 14.00 2.77 -64.18
N VAL A 103 15.00 1.90 -64.06
CA VAL A 103 15.69 1.64 -62.78
C VAL A 103 16.48 2.88 -62.31
N ASP A 104 17.12 3.60 -63.21
CA ASP A 104 17.86 4.83 -62.87
C ASP A 104 16.91 5.95 -62.40
N ASP A 105 15.79 6.13 -63.11
CA ASP A 105 14.73 7.07 -62.72
C ASP A 105 14.12 6.70 -61.36
N PHE A 106 13.82 5.41 -61.13
CA PHE A 106 13.30 4.92 -59.85
C PHE A 106 14.32 5.11 -58.71
N LYS A 107 15.60 4.81 -58.97
CA LYS A 107 16.67 5.02 -57.99
C LYS A 107 16.80 6.49 -57.61
N SER A 108 16.85 7.39 -58.60
CA SER A 108 16.92 8.84 -58.38
C SER A 108 15.75 9.34 -57.52
N HIS A 109 14.53 8.88 -57.83
CA HIS A 109 13.35 9.20 -57.03
C HIS A 109 13.46 8.70 -55.59
N THR A 110 13.88 7.43 -55.40
CA THR A 110 14.04 6.83 -54.07
C THR A 110 15.13 7.52 -53.25
N GLU A 111 16.25 7.91 -53.87
CA GLU A 111 17.33 8.67 -53.23
C GLU A 111 16.86 10.07 -52.81
N GLN A 112 16.04 10.73 -53.64
CA GLN A 112 15.45 12.02 -53.29
C GLN A 112 14.46 11.92 -52.13
N GLU A 113 13.57 10.91 -52.14
CA GLU A 113 12.67 10.64 -51.02
C GLU A 113 13.45 10.34 -49.74
N MET A 114 14.47 9.49 -49.81
CA MET A 114 15.32 9.19 -48.67
C MET A 114 16.02 10.43 -48.11
N SER A 115 16.53 11.30 -48.98
CA SER A 115 17.11 12.58 -48.57
C SER A 115 16.10 13.49 -47.88
N SER A 116 14.85 13.58 -48.39
CA SER A 116 13.80 14.38 -47.75
C SER A 116 13.43 13.84 -46.36
N LEU A 117 13.23 12.53 -46.24
CA LEU A 117 12.92 11.88 -44.97
C LEU A 117 14.03 12.07 -43.93
N LEU A 118 15.30 12.00 -44.34
CA LEU A 118 16.42 12.31 -43.44
C LEU A 118 16.37 13.75 -42.93
N THR A 119 16.06 14.72 -43.79
CA THR A 119 15.94 16.13 -43.36
C THR A 119 14.76 16.36 -42.42
N ASP A 120 13.64 15.66 -42.62
CA ASP A 120 12.48 15.75 -41.74
C ASP A 120 12.77 15.11 -40.38
N ILE A 121 13.43 13.94 -40.35
CA ILE A 121 13.88 13.31 -39.09
C ILE A 121 14.83 14.22 -38.31
N GLU A 122 15.77 14.89 -38.98
CA GLU A 122 16.66 15.85 -38.34
C GLU A 122 15.93 17.07 -37.78
N ARG A 123 14.90 17.55 -38.49
CA ARG A 123 14.04 18.65 -38.03
C ARG A 123 13.26 18.23 -36.79
N GLU A 124 12.57 17.10 -36.84
CA GLU A 124 11.82 16.55 -35.71
C GLU A 124 12.71 16.32 -34.49
N ARG A 125 13.94 15.81 -34.68
CA ARG A 125 14.91 15.68 -33.59
C ARG A 125 15.25 17.01 -32.92
N LYS A 126 15.45 18.07 -33.70
CA LYS A 126 15.72 19.42 -33.17
C LYS A 126 14.51 19.97 -32.42
N ASP A 127 13.32 19.80 -32.97
CA ASP A 127 12.07 20.27 -32.37
C ASP A 127 11.77 19.52 -31.06
N HIS A 128 11.96 18.20 -31.04
CA HIS A 128 11.84 17.40 -29.82
C HIS A 128 12.84 17.83 -28.74
N TYR A 129 14.11 18.07 -29.12
CA TYR A 129 15.11 18.56 -28.17
C TYR A 129 14.73 19.93 -27.59
N PHE A 130 14.24 20.84 -28.42
CA PHE A 130 13.74 22.14 -27.99
C PHE A 130 12.55 22.00 -27.02
N LEU A 131 11.58 21.15 -27.35
CA LEU A 131 10.40 20.90 -26.52
C LEU A 131 10.77 20.30 -25.16
N ILE A 132 11.69 19.32 -25.13
CA ILE A 132 12.20 18.74 -23.87
C ILE A 132 12.86 19.81 -23.01
N SER A 133 13.76 20.61 -23.59
CA SER A 133 14.43 21.72 -22.88
C SER A 133 13.43 22.76 -22.34
N GLU A 134 12.38 23.08 -23.09
CA GLU A 134 11.32 23.99 -22.63
C GLU A 134 10.49 23.39 -21.49
N MET A 135 10.13 22.11 -21.60
CA MET A 135 9.42 21.37 -20.55
C MET A 135 10.25 21.28 -19.26
N GLU A 136 11.54 21.00 -19.35
CA GLU A 136 12.46 20.98 -18.20
C GLU A 136 12.54 22.35 -17.54
N ARG A 137 12.68 23.44 -18.32
CA ARG A 137 12.67 24.81 -17.78
C ARG A 137 11.35 25.14 -17.08
N LYS A 138 10.21 24.75 -17.65
CA LYS A 138 8.89 24.92 -17.02
C LYS A 138 8.78 24.12 -15.73
N ALA A 139 9.23 22.87 -15.72
CA ALA A 139 9.22 22.01 -14.54
C ALA A 139 10.07 22.59 -13.40
N VAL A 140 11.26 23.13 -13.70
CA VAL A 140 12.11 23.79 -12.71
C VAL A 140 11.42 25.04 -12.12
N LYS A 141 10.80 25.87 -12.96
CA LYS A 141 10.04 27.05 -12.49
C LYS A 141 8.87 26.67 -11.59
N LEU A 142 8.09 25.65 -11.97
CA LEU A 142 6.97 25.16 -11.16
C LEU A 142 7.43 24.60 -9.82
N LYS A 143 8.55 23.86 -9.79
CA LYS A 143 9.16 23.37 -8.54
C LYS A 143 9.58 24.52 -7.62
N GLU A 144 10.16 25.59 -8.17
CA GLU A 144 10.57 26.75 -7.38
C GLU A 144 9.35 27.53 -6.83
N ILE A 145 8.29 27.70 -7.63
CA ILE A 145 7.02 28.30 -7.17
C ILE A 145 6.41 27.48 -6.03
N GLU A 146 6.34 26.16 -6.17
CA GLU A 146 5.78 25.28 -5.15
C GLU A 146 6.63 25.29 -3.87
N LYS A 147 7.97 25.30 -4.00
CA LYS A 147 8.87 25.45 -2.86
C LYS A 147 8.64 26.77 -2.12
N GLN A 148 8.47 27.88 -2.84
CA GLN A 148 8.19 29.18 -2.23
C GLN A 148 6.83 29.20 -1.52
N LYS A 149 5.81 28.57 -2.12
CA LYS A 149 4.50 28.40 -1.51
C LYS A 149 4.57 27.59 -0.21
N LEU A 150 5.24 26.43 -0.23
CA LEU A 150 5.43 25.60 0.97
C LEU A 150 6.24 26.32 2.06
N LEU A 151 7.25 27.12 1.68
CA LEU A 151 7.99 27.94 2.65
C LEU A 151 7.12 29.03 3.28
N ALA A 152 6.20 29.63 2.52
CA ALA A 152 5.25 30.58 3.05
C ALA A 152 4.26 29.91 4.03
N GLU A 153 3.71 28.76 3.65
CA GLU A 153 2.82 27.95 4.51
C GLU A 153 3.54 27.46 5.78
N MET A 154 4.81 27.07 5.69
CA MET A 154 5.60 26.69 6.85
C MET A 154 5.83 27.87 7.79
N LYS A 155 6.04 29.08 7.27
CA LYS A 155 6.18 30.29 8.08
C LYS A 155 4.87 30.64 8.79
N THR A 156 3.73 30.54 8.11
CA THR A 156 2.42 30.81 8.73
C THR A 156 2.09 29.76 9.79
N ALA A 157 2.29 28.47 9.49
CA ALA A 157 2.10 27.40 10.46
C ALA A 157 3.01 27.56 11.69
N LYS A 158 4.28 27.95 11.50
CA LYS A 158 5.20 28.26 12.60
C LYS A 158 4.66 29.38 13.49
N LEU A 159 4.18 30.48 12.91
CA LEU A 159 3.62 31.60 13.66
C LEU A 159 2.38 31.20 14.46
N VAL A 160 1.47 30.41 13.86
CA VAL A 160 0.27 29.91 14.54
C VAL A 160 0.65 29.04 15.75
N LEU A 161 1.59 28.11 15.57
CA LEU A 161 2.04 27.24 16.65
C LEU A 161 2.75 28.03 17.77
N THR A 162 3.55 29.04 17.44
CA THR A 162 4.17 29.90 18.46
C THR A 162 3.12 30.71 19.21
N ASP A 163 2.12 31.27 18.53
CA ASP A 163 1.04 32.02 19.15
C ASP A 163 0.18 31.13 20.07
N GLU A 164 -0.11 29.90 19.67
CA GLU A 164 -0.83 28.92 20.49
C GLU A 164 0.00 28.49 21.71
N ALA A 165 1.31 28.26 21.54
CA ALA A 165 2.23 27.98 22.63
C ALA A 165 2.28 29.15 23.63
N GLU A 166 2.34 30.40 23.15
CA GLU A 166 2.31 31.58 24.00
C GLU A 166 0.98 31.71 24.75
N LYS A 167 -0.17 31.52 24.07
CA LYS A 167 -1.49 31.55 24.71
C LYS A 167 -1.64 30.48 25.79
N THR A 168 -1.16 29.26 25.53
CA THR A 168 -1.21 28.17 26.51
C THR A 168 -0.29 28.44 27.70
N LEU A 169 0.93 28.95 27.48
CA LEU A 169 1.83 29.38 28.55
C LEU A 169 1.24 30.50 29.40
N VAL A 170 0.60 31.50 28.79
CA VAL A 170 -0.08 32.59 29.53
C VAL A 170 -1.21 32.04 30.39
N LYS A 171 -2.00 31.09 29.87
CA LYS A 171 -3.08 30.44 30.61
C LYS A 171 -2.53 29.65 31.80
N ILE A 172 -1.53 28.79 31.58
CA ILE A 172 -0.86 28.01 32.64
C ILE A 172 -0.30 28.94 33.71
N LYS A 173 0.38 30.02 33.34
CA LYS A 173 0.93 30.99 34.28
C LYS A 173 -0.16 31.67 35.11
N LYS A 174 -1.31 32.00 34.50
CA LYS A 174 -2.45 32.60 35.18
C LYS A 174 -3.11 31.62 36.16
N ASP A 175 -3.27 30.37 35.75
CA ASP A 175 -3.87 29.32 36.60
C ASP A 175 -2.94 28.99 37.77
N ALA A 176 -1.62 28.85 37.52
CA ALA A 176 -0.63 28.67 38.57
C ALA A 176 -0.62 29.84 39.58
N LYS A 177 -0.76 31.08 39.11
CA LYS A 177 -0.86 32.24 40.01
C LYS A 177 -2.12 32.17 40.89
N LYS A 178 -3.27 31.84 40.31
CA LYS A 178 -4.52 31.68 41.09
C LYS A 178 -4.42 30.55 42.10
N ASP A 179 -3.80 29.43 41.75
CA ASP A 179 -3.61 28.31 42.67
C ASP A 179 -2.63 28.66 43.78
N HIS A 180 -1.57 29.43 43.50
CA HIS A 180 -0.71 30.00 44.53
C HIS A 180 -1.47 30.95 45.46
N GLU A 181 -2.32 31.83 44.93
CA GLU A 181 -3.16 32.74 45.73
C GLU A 181 -4.11 31.95 46.64
N ARG A 182 -4.84 30.97 46.10
CA ARG A 182 -5.73 30.07 46.86
C ARG A 182 -4.97 29.29 47.93
N THR A 183 -3.80 28.74 47.60
CA THR A 183 -2.97 28.02 48.56
C THR A 183 -2.48 28.96 49.66
N GLY A 184 -2.10 30.19 49.30
CA GLY A 184 -1.75 31.23 50.27
C GLY A 184 -2.90 31.58 51.22
N GLU A 185 -4.13 31.73 50.71
CA GLU A 185 -5.33 31.96 51.52
C GLU A 185 -5.64 30.78 52.45
N LEU A 186 -5.52 29.55 51.96
CA LEU A 186 -5.71 28.34 52.76
C LEU A 186 -4.67 28.27 53.90
N LEU A 187 -3.40 28.51 53.60
CA LEU A 187 -2.32 28.55 54.59
C LEU A 187 -2.55 29.66 55.62
N HIS A 188 -2.97 30.85 55.19
CA HIS A 188 -3.30 31.94 56.11
C HIS A 188 -4.45 31.57 57.05
N ASN A 189 -5.54 31.00 56.51
CA ASN A 189 -6.68 30.55 57.30
C ASN A 189 -6.31 29.44 58.29
N GLN A 190 -5.47 28.49 57.87
CA GLN A 190 -4.91 27.47 58.77
C GLN A 190 -4.04 28.11 59.86
N GLY A 191 -3.22 29.10 59.52
CA GLY A 191 -2.45 29.87 60.49
C GLY A 191 -3.32 30.58 61.53
N LEU A 192 -4.43 31.19 61.11
CA LEU A 192 -5.41 31.81 62.02
C LEU A 192 -6.08 30.77 62.94
N LYS A 193 -6.48 29.61 62.39
CA LYS A 193 -7.05 28.50 63.19
C LYS A 193 -6.03 27.99 64.21
N ALA A 194 -4.78 27.76 63.80
CA ALA A 194 -3.70 27.33 64.67
C ALA A 194 -3.46 28.36 65.80
N THR A 195 -3.44 29.65 65.47
CA THR A 195 -3.30 30.73 66.46
C THR A 195 -4.45 30.74 67.47
N LYS A 196 -5.70 30.53 67.03
CA LYS A 196 -6.86 30.40 67.93
C LYS A 196 -6.74 29.19 68.86
N VAL A 197 -6.30 28.04 68.33
CA VAL A 197 -6.08 26.82 69.14
C VAL A 197 -4.96 27.05 70.16
N LEU A 198 -3.85 27.67 69.77
CA LEU A 198 -2.77 28.04 70.69
C LEU A 198 -3.27 28.96 71.80
N LYS A 199 -4.07 29.98 71.48
CA LYS A 199 -4.65 30.87 72.49
C LYS A 199 -5.55 30.12 73.47
N LYS A 200 -6.40 29.21 72.99
CA LYS A 200 -7.22 28.34 73.86
C LYS A 200 -6.36 27.43 74.71
N ASN A 201 -5.30 26.84 74.16
CA ASN A 201 -4.38 25.97 74.89
C ASN A 201 -3.70 26.73 76.03
N ILE A 202 -3.19 27.95 75.78
CA ILE A 202 -2.64 28.83 76.81
C ILE A 202 -3.65 29.09 77.93
N GLN A 203 -4.91 29.41 77.58
CA GLN A 203 -5.97 29.62 78.57
C GLN A 203 -6.24 28.38 79.43
N VAL A 204 -6.31 27.20 78.80
CA VAL A 204 -6.50 25.92 79.51
C VAL A 204 -5.29 25.61 80.39
N MET A 205 -4.06 25.90 79.95
CA MET A 205 -2.86 25.75 80.76
C MET A 205 -2.90 26.65 82.00
N ASP A 206 -3.33 27.90 81.86
CA ASP A 206 -3.47 28.83 82.98
C ASP A 206 -4.58 28.41 83.94
N GLN A 207 -5.72 27.90 83.44
CA GLN A 207 -6.77 27.30 84.27
C GLN A 207 -6.25 26.07 85.02
N ASN A 208 -5.53 25.17 84.34
CA ASN A 208 -4.90 24.01 84.97
C ASN A 208 -3.90 24.42 86.06
N ARG A 209 -3.14 25.50 85.87
CA ARG A 209 -2.26 26.05 86.91
C ARG A 209 -3.06 26.54 88.12
N LYS A 210 -4.16 27.27 87.90
CA LYS A 210 -5.06 27.71 88.98
C LYS A 210 -5.66 26.53 89.73
N HIS A 211 -6.23 25.55 89.03
CA HIS A 211 -6.80 24.36 89.66
C HIS A 211 -5.76 23.55 90.44
N ARG A 212 -4.52 23.44 89.94
CA ARG A 212 -3.43 22.81 90.72
C ARG A 212 -3.14 23.57 92.01
N HIS A 213 -3.15 24.89 91.97
CA HIS A 213 -2.99 25.72 93.16
C HIS A 213 -4.18 25.56 94.12
N ASP A 214 -5.41 25.58 93.62
CA ASP A 214 -6.63 25.37 94.42
C ASP A 214 -6.65 23.99 95.08
N LEU A 215 -6.23 22.95 94.35
CA LEU A 215 -6.09 21.59 94.89
C LEU A 215 -5.03 21.52 95.99
N SER A 216 -3.92 22.24 95.85
CA SER A 216 -2.90 22.36 96.90
C SER A 216 -3.48 23.02 98.15
N LEU A 217 -4.18 24.14 97.99
CA LEU A 217 -4.82 24.86 99.09
C LEU A 217 -5.91 24.00 99.77
N LEU A 218 -6.72 23.29 98.99
CA LEU A 218 -7.70 22.34 99.52
C LEU A 218 -7.02 21.17 100.25
N GLY A 219 -5.85 20.73 99.79
CA GLY A 219 -5.01 19.77 100.50
C GLY A 219 -4.58 20.29 101.88
N GLU A 220 -4.09 21.52 101.95
CA GLU A 220 -3.73 22.20 103.20
C GLU A 220 -4.94 22.39 104.13
N ILE A 221 -6.09 22.81 103.59
CA ILE A 221 -7.35 22.92 104.35
C ILE A 221 -7.80 21.56 104.87
N ARG A 222 -7.74 20.50 104.05
CA ARG A 222 -8.06 19.14 104.50
C ARG A 222 -7.11 18.68 105.60
N GLN A 223 -5.83 18.99 105.50
CA GLN A 223 -4.86 18.66 106.54
C GLN A 223 -5.15 19.39 107.86
N THR A 224 -5.38 20.71 107.81
CA THR A 224 -5.74 21.50 109.00
C THR A 224 -7.09 21.07 109.59
N MET A 225 -8.07 20.71 108.76
CA MET A 225 -9.34 20.14 109.22
C MET A 225 -9.15 18.77 109.85
N LYS A 226 -8.28 17.91 109.31
CA LYS A 226 -7.93 16.62 109.91
C LYS A 226 -7.20 16.80 111.24
N GLU A 227 -6.31 17.78 111.34
CA GLU A 227 -5.65 18.15 112.60
C GLU A 227 -6.66 18.66 113.64
N ARG A 228 -7.62 19.51 113.22
CA ARG A 228 -8.74 19.94 114.07
C ARG A 228 -9.65 18.77 114.44
N GLU A 229 -9.94 17.87 113.52
CA GLU A 229 -10.73 16.66 113.77
C GLU A 229 -10.03 15.77 114.81
N VAL A 230 -8.71 15.60 114.72
CA VAL A 230 -7.93 14.92 115.77
C VAL A 230 -7.99 15.68 117.10
N GLN A 231 -7.94 17.02 117.09
CA GLN A 231 -8.14 17.81 118.30
C GLN A 231 -9.55 17.64 118.88
N TYR A 232 -10.59 17.64 118.04
CA TYR A 232 -11.96 17.39 118.44
C TYR A 232 -12.15 15.96 118.92
N GLN A 233 -11.56 14.95 118.28
CA GLN A 233 -11.58 13.56 118.74
C GLN A 233 -10.87 13.43 120.08
N LYS A 234 -9.77 14.15 120.33
CA LYS A 234 -9.14 14.21 121.65
C LYS A 234 -10.05 14.87 122.68
N GLN A 235 -10.69 16.00 122.36
CA GLN A 235 -11.66 16.65 123.24
C GLN A 235 -12.87 15.75 123.51
N ILE A 236 -13.39 15.06 122.50
CA ILE A 236 -14.45 14.06 122.62
C ILE A 236 -13.96 12.89 123.46
N ALA A 237 -12.72 12.42 123.32
CA ALA A 237 -12.18 11.37 124.16
C ALA A 237 -12.06 11.82 125.62
N THR A 238 -11.62 13.06 125.87
CA THR A 238 -11.61 13.65 127.22
C THR A 238 -13.03 13.78 127.78
N LEU A 239 -13.98 14.30 127.00
CA LEU A 239 -15.39 14.37 127.38
C LEU A 239 -16.02 12.98 127.52
N ALA A 240 -15.58 11.98 126.75
CA ALA A 240 -16.05 10.60 126.84
C ALA A 240 -15.46 9.89 128.06
N ASP A 241 -14.24 10.25 128.48
CA ASP A 241 -13.67 9.78 129.74
C ASP A 241 -14.32 10.48 130.94
N ASP A 242 -14.62 11.79 130.84
CA ASP A 242 -15.45 12.53 131.80
C ASP A 242 -16.88 11.93 131.84
N LEU A 243 -17.44 11.56 130.69
CA LEU A 243 -18.72 10.84 130.59
C LEU A 243 -18.61 9.39 131.04
N LYS A 244 -17.46 8.73 131.05
CA LYS A 244 -17.27 7.39 131.66
C LYS A 244 -17.18 7.50 133.18
N GLU A 245 -16.61 8.58 133.71
CA GLU A 245 -16.73 8.93 135.13
C GLU A 245 -18.19 9.22 135.50
N LEU A 246 -18.92 9.94 134.63
CA LEU A 246 -20.35 10.20 134.79
C LEU A 246 -21.23 8.96 134.53
N ASP A 247 -20.89 8.05 133.62
CA ASP A 247 -21.61 6.79 133.33
C ASP A 247 -21.39 5.74 134.43
N LYS A 248 -20.34 5.90 135.27
CA LYS A 248 -20.23 5.16 136.53
C LYS A 248 -21.23 5.66 137.59
N GLU A 249 -21.76 6.88 137.41
CA GLU A 249 -22.85 7.49 138.18
C GLU A 249 -24.22 7.46 137.44
N LEU A 250 -24.25 7.14 136.13
CA LEU A 250 -25.44 7.21 135.27
C LEU A 250 -25.81 5.87 134.59
N MET A 251 -25.14 4.76 134.94
CA MET A 251 -25.60 3.38 134.71
C MET A 251 -26.74 3.00 135.67
N GLU A 252 -27.71 3.91 135.83
CA GLU A 252 -29.04 3.67 136.38
C GLU A 252 -30.15 4.09 135.40
N THR A 253 -29.83 4.59 134.19
CA THR A 253 -30.85 4.90 133.16
C THR A 253 -30.30 4.85 131.72
N VAL A 254 -30.42 3.70 131.05
CA VAL A 254 -30.15 3.53 129.61
C VAL A 254 -31.47 3.39 128.85
N ARG A 255 -31.67 4.12 127.73
CA ARG A 255 -32.19 3.53 126.47
C ARG A 255 -32.17 4.43 125.23
N GLU A 256 -31.36 4.02 124.26
CA GLU A 256 -31.60 3.90 122.79
C GLU A 256 -31.99 5.16 121.95
N GLY A 257 -31.55 5.34 120.70
CA GLY A 257 -30.90 4.43 119.77
C GLY A 257 -30.49 5.12 118.45
N HIS A 258 -29.83 4.35 117.59
CA HIS A 258 -29.32 4.74 116.28
C HIS A 258 -29.98 3.92 115.16
N ASP A 259 -29.84 4.45 113.95
CA ASP A 259 -29.88 3.80 112.63
C ASP A 259 -30.99 4.28 111.68
N LYS A 260 -30.57 4.70 110.47
CA LYS A 260 -31.07 4.14 109.20
C LYS A 260 -30.29 4.61 107.95
N VAL A 261 -30.22 3.67 107.01
CA VAL A 261 -29.70 3.68 105.63
C VAL A 261 -30.89 3.72 104.68
N GLU A 262 -30.79 4.41 103.53
CA GLU A 262 -31.69 4.32 102.35
C GLU A 262 -30.82 4.47 101.08
N GLU A 263 -30.66 3.48 100.20
CA GLU A 263 -31.51 2.97 99.09
C GLU A 263 -31.64 3.90 97.85
N MET A 264 -31.15 3.38 96.69
CA MET A 264 -31.17 3.98 95.34
C MET A 264 -32.57 4.00 94.72
N THR A 265 -32.84 5.05 93.95
CA THR A 265 -34.15 5.40 93.40
C THR A 265 -34.35 5.04 91.93
N ILE A 266 -35.63 4.97 91.56
CA ILE A 266 -36.26 4.60 90.28
C ILE A 266 -35.76 5.41 89.06
N GLU A 267 -35.02 6.51 89.27
CA GLU A 267 -34.47 7.36 88.20
C GLU A 267 -33.35 6.65 87.41
N GLU A 268 -32.56 5.82 88.07
CA GLU A 268 -31.47 5.08 87.42
C GLU A 268 -31.99 4.02 86.44
N GLN A 269 -33.17 3.44 86.70
CA GLN A 269 -33.81 2.49 85.79
C GLN A 269 -34.39 3.17 84.54
N THR A 270 -34.76 4.46 84.63
CA THR A 270 -35.37 5.20 83.51
C THR A 270 -34.31 5.68 82.51
N ILE A 271 -33.11 5.99 83.00
CA ILE A 271 -31.96 6.40 82.17
C ILE A 271 -31.42 5.22 81.35
N LEU A 272 -31.38 4.01 81.94
CA LEU A 272 -30.93 2.80 81.25
C LEU A 272 -31.85 2.40 80.08
N ALA A 273 -33.16 2.61 80.19
CA ALA A 273 -34.10 2.33 79.10
C ALA A 273 -33.90 3.26 77.89
N ALA A 274 -33.62 4.55 78.11
CA ALA A 274 -33.37 5.52 77.04
C ALA A 274 -32.04 5.28 76.31
N ILE A 275 -31.03 4.76 77.01
CA ILE A 275 -29.73 4.38 76.40
C ILE A 275 -29.93 3.22 75.42
N HIS A 276 -30.69 2.19 75.80
CA HIS A 276 -30.93 1.04 74.92
C HIS A 276 -31.74 1.40 73.66
N GLU A 277 -32.65 2.36 73.72
CA GLU A 277 -33.39 2.83 72.54
C GLU A 277 -32.50 3.62 71.57
N LEU A 278 -31.59 4.44 72.10
CA LEU A 278 -30.59 5.16 71.30
C LEU A 278 -29.53 4.22 70.70
N GLU A 279 -29.12 3.19 71.42
CA GLU A 279 -28.23 2.13 70.91
C GLU A 279 -28.90 1.35 69.77
N ALA A 280 -30.18 0.99 69.90
CA ALA A 280 -30.92 0.31 68.84
C ALA A 280 -31.08 1.18 67.58
N SER A 281 -31.32 2.50 67.76
CA SER A 281 -31.36 3.44 66.64
C SER A 281 -29.98 3.67 65.99
N LEU A 282 -28.89 3.56 66.76
CA LEU A 282 -27.53 3.67 66.24
C LEU A 282 -27.16 2.45 65.40
N VAL A 283 -27.45 1.23 65.89
CA VAL A 283 -27.22 -0.02 65.14
C VAL A 283 -28.01 -0.03 63.82
N GLY A 284 -29.29 0.38 63.84
CA GLY A 284 -30.07 0.47 62.60
C GLY A 284 -29.56 1.53 61.61
N ALA A 285 -28.92 2.60 62.10
CA ALA A 285 -28.28 3.60 61.25
C ALA A 285 -26.94 3.09 60.69
N GLU A 286 -26.18 2.31 61.47
CA GLU A 286 -24.95 1.65 61.02
C GLU A 286 -25.23 0.60 59.94
N ASP A 287 -26.27 -0.22 60.11
CA ASP A 287 -26.71 -1.19 59.10
C ASP A 287 -27.14 -0.49 57.79
N GLY A 288 -27.86 0.63 57.89
CA GLY A 288 -28.27 1.42 56.72
C GLY A 288 -27.10 2.10 56.00
N VAL A 289 -26.05 2.48 56.72
CA VAL A 289 -24.80 3.00 56.15
C VAL A 289 -24.02 1.89 55.47
N GLU A 290 -23.96 0.70 56.07
CA GLU A 290 -23.24 -0.44 55.49
C GLU A 290 -23.95 -0.95 54.22
N GLU A 291 -25.28 -1.02 54.20
CA GLU A 291 -26.01 -1.33 52.96
C GLU A 291 -25.79 -0.27 51.86
N ALA A 292 -25.75 1.02 52.23
CA ALA A 292 -25.47 2.09 51.26
C ALA A 292 -24.03 2.02 50.73
N ARG A 293 -23.09 1.58 51.58
CA ARG A 293 -21.70 1.35 51.21
C ARG A 293 -21.56 0.15 50.28
N GLN A 294 -22.22 -0.97 50.58
CA GLN A 294 -22.24 -2.15 49.72
C GLN A 294 -22.84 -1.81 48.35
N ARG A 295 -23.96 -1.09 48.30
CA ARG A 295 -24.57 -0.64 47.03
C ARG A 295 -23.67 0.32 46.24
N ALA A 296 -22.88 1.14 46.93
CA ALA A 296 -21.90 2.01 46.27
C ALA A 296 -20.72 1.20 45.70
N GLU A 297 -20.26 0.18 46.42
CA GLU A 297 -19.19 -0.73 46.00
C GLU A 297 -19.61 -1.58 44.79
N ASP A 298 -20.81 -2.14 44.81
CA ASP A 298 -21.38 -2.89 43.68
C ASP A 298 -21.50 -1.99 42.44
N ALA A 299 -21.96 -0.74 42.59
CA ALA A 299 -22.05 0.22 41.49
C ALA A 299 -20.67 0.64 40.95
N THR A 300 -19.63 0.72 41.80
CA THR A 300 -18.27 0.97 41.33
C THR A 300 -17.70 -0.23 40.58
N ASN A 301 -17.96 -1.45 41.05
CA ASN A 301 -17.52 -2.67 40.40
C ASN A 301 -18.19 -2.84 39.02
N GLU A 302 -19.50 -2.57 38.90
CA GLU A 302 -20.20 -2.58 37.62
C GLU A 302 -19.64 -1.53 36.65
N TYR A 303 -19.32 -0.32 37.13
CA TYR A 303 -18.68 0.71 36.32
C TYR A 303 -17.28 0.29 35.84
N GLU A 304 -16.46 -0.28 36.71
CA GLU A 304 -15.12 -0.76 36.33
C GLU A 304 -15.20 -1.85 35.25
N ILE A 305 -16.12 -2.80 35.39
CA ILE A 305 -16.37 -3.83 34.37
C ILE A 305 -16.80 -3.18 33.05
N GLU A 306 -17.70 -2.20 33.08
CA GLU A 306 -18.18 -1.54 31.86
C GLU A 306 -17.09 -0.71 31.18
N VAL A 307 -16.20 -0.07 31.94
CA VAL A 307 -15.01 0.62 31.40
C VAL A 307 -14.07 -0.37 30.71
N VAL A 308 -13.79 -1.52 31.34
CA VAL A 308 -12.94 -2.56 30.74
C VAL A 308 -13.56 -3.09 29.44
N CYS A 309 -14.85 -3.42 29.45
CA CYS A 309 -15.57 -3.87 28.26
C CYS A 309 -15.55 -2.81 27.13
N GLN A 310 -15.66 -1.52 27.46
CA GLN A 310 -15.56 -0.43 26.48
C GLN A 310 -14.15 -0.33 25.88
N GLU A 311 -13.10 -0.48 26.69
CA GLU A 311 -11.71 -0.43 26.22
C GLU A 311 -11.37 -1.64 25.34
N GLU A 312 -11.85 -2.82 25.69
CA GLU A 312 -11.74 -4.02 24.86
C GLU A 312 -12.50 -3.85 23.53
N LEU A 313 -13.70 -3.28 23.55
CA LEU A 313 -14.48 -3.00 22.34
C LEU A 313 -13.80 -1.96 21.43
N ASP A 314 -13.29 -0.86 22.00
CA ASP A 314 -12.51 0.15 21.27
C ASP A 314 -11.21 -0.44 20.69
N GLY A 315 -10.54 -1.31 21.45
CA GLY A 315 -9.37 -2.06 21.02
C GLY A 315 -9.68 -2.97 19.82
N PHE A 316 -10.74 -3.76 19.92
CA PHE A 316 -11.22 -4.65 18.86
C PHE A 316 -11.61 -3.87 17.60
N LEU A 317 -12.40 -2.80 17.72
CA LEU A 317 -12.80 -1.96 16.58
C LEU A 317 -11.59 -1.27 15.92
N SER A 318 -10.61 -0.86 16.72
CA SER A 318 -9.35 -0.29 16.22
C SER A 318 -8.50 -1.30 15.46
N GLU A 319 -8.47 -2.56 15.91
CA GLU A 319 -7.81 -3.66 15.21
C GLU A 319 -8.50 -3.98 13.89
N CYS A 320 -9.83 -4.03 13.88
CA CYS A 320 -10.64 -4.18 12.66
C CYS A 320 -10.38 -3.05 11.64
N LEU A 321 -10.18 -1.80 12.10
CA LEU A 321 -9.77 -0.68 11.25
C LEU A 321 -8.35 -0.85 10.68
N LYS A 322 -7.41 -1.36 11.47
CA LYS A 322 -6.05 -1.64 10.99
C LYS A 322 -6.06 -2.75 9.94
N ASP A 323 -6.87 -3.78 10.13
CA ASP A 323 -6.97 -4.89 9.20
C ASP A 323 -7.67 -4.51 7.90
N THR A 324 -8.75 -3.72 7.94
CA THR A 324 -9.34 -3.14 6.72
C THR A 324 -8.36 -2.24 5.98
N ARG A 325 -7.50 -1.49 6.69
CA ARG A 325 -6.43 -0.69 6.08
C ARG A 325 -5.33 -1.56 5.46
N ARG A 326 -4.96 -2.67 6.09
CA ARG A 326 -4.00 -3.66 5.55
C ARG A 326 -4.55 -4.32 4.28
N GLN A 327 -5.81 -4.76 4.29
CA GLN A 327 -6.49 -5.34 3.13
C GLN A 327 -6.55 -4.33 1.97
N ALA A 328 -6.89 -3.07 2.25
CA ALA A 328 -6.86 -2.03 1.22
C ALA A 328 -5.45 -1.74 0.67
N GLY A 329 -4.43 -1.78 1.54
CA GLY A 329 -3.03 -1.68 1.13
C GLY A 329 -2.58 -2.84 0.23
N ALA A 330 -3.06 -4.05 0.50
CA ALA A 330 -2.79 -5.22 -0.33
C ALA A 330 -3.44 -5.10 -1.73
N VAL A 331 -4.68 -4.64 -1.80
CA VAL A 331 -5.38 -4.39 -3.08
C VAL A 331 -4.66 -3.33 -3.90
N HIS A 332 -4.21 -2.24 -3.28
CA HIS A 332 -3.42 -1.21 -3.96
C HIS A 332 -2.06 -1.72 -4.47
N LYS A 333 -1.36 -2.55 -3.69
CA LYS A 333 -0.09 -3.17 -4.12
C LYS A 333 -0.28 -4.14 -5.29
N ALA A 334 -1.45 -4.77 -5.40
CA ALA A 334 -1.82 -5.63 -6.52
C ALA A 334 -2.29 -4.85 -7.77
N GLY A 335 -2.24 -3.51 -7.76
CA GLY A 335 -2.68 -2.67 -8.88
C GLY A 335 -4.19 -2.46 -8.97
N GLY A 336 -4.95 -2.91 -7.97
CA GLY A 336 -6.40 -2.73 -7.90
C GLY A 336 -6.81 -1.31 -7.48
N THR A 337 -7.98 -0.87 -7.95
CA THR A 337 -8.64 0.36 -7.48
C THR A 337 -9.77 0.02 -6.50
N LEU A 338 -9.90 0.80 -5.43
CA LEU A 338 -10.98 0.68 -4.44
C LEU A 338 -11.95 1.86 -4.59
N PRO A 339 -13.08 1.68 -5.30
CA PRO A 339 -14.09 2.72 -5.46
C PRO A 339 -14.60 3.20 -4.10
N GLY A 340 -14.70 4.52 -3.90
CA GLY A 340 -15.24 5.10 -2.67
C GLY A 340 -14.34 4.98 -1.43
N TRP A 341 -13.10 4.51 -1.52
CA TRP A 341 -12.19 4.42 -0.36
C TRP A 341 -11.85 5.79 0.28
N LYS A 342 -11.94 6.86 -0.51
CA LYS A 342 -11.80 8.25 -0.06
C LYS A 342 -13.14 8.92 0.29
N ASP A 343 -14.27 8.27 0.02
CA ASP A 343 -15.56 8.79 0.44
C ASP A 343 -15.71 8.55 1.94
N ASP A 344 -15.63 9.62 2.74
CA ASP A 344 -16.07 9.60 4.14
C ASP A 344 -17.62 9.71 4.18
N ARG A 345 -18.32 8.74 3.57
CA ARG A 345 -19.78 8.63 3.77
C ARG A 345 -20.04 8.43 5.25
N VAL A 346 -20.73 9.40 5.83
CA VAL A 346 -21.07 9.41 7.25
C VAL A 346 -22.19 8.39 7.46
N TRP A 347 -21.86 7.29 8.14
CA TRP A 347 -22.89 6.41 8.69
C TRP A 347 -23.61 7.17 9.82
N SER A 348 -24.94 7.08 9.85
CA SER A 348 -25.78 7.67 10.88
C SER A 348 -26.64 6.59 11.52
N SER A 349 -27.14 6.87 12.72
CA SER A 349 -28.04 5.99 13.50
C SER A 349 -29.32 5.59 12.77
N SER A 350 -29.67 6.29 11.69
CA SER A 350 -30.80 5.97 10.79
C SER A 350 -30.49 4.93 9.70
N VAL A 351 -29.23 4.54 9.51
CA VAL A 351 -28.81 3.58 8.48
C VAL A 351 -28.63 2.21 9.12
N LEU A 352 -29.45 1.23 8.71
CA LEU A 352 -29.35 -0.15 9.18
C LEU A 352 -28.01 -0.76 8.78
N ILE A 353 -27.24 -1.21 9.78
CA ILE A 353 -26.01 -1.98 9.57
C ILE A 353 -26.44 -3.41 9.16
N PRO A 354 -25.98 -3.94 8.02
CA PRO A 354 -26.29 -5.30 7.62
C PRO A 354 -25.82 -6.32 8.66
N PRO A 355 -26.54 -7.43 8.85
CA PRO A 355 -26.21 -8.45 9.85
C PRO A 355 -24.86 -9.14 9.58
N ARG A 356 -24.34 -9.07 8.34
CA ARG A 356 -23.01 -9.56 7.97
C ARG A 356 -22.17 -8.43 7.41
N LEU A 357 -21.08 -8.10 8.11
CA LEU A 357 -20.10 -7.11 7.65
C LEU A 357 -19.46 -7.48 6.30
N GLN A 358 -19.51 -8.76 5.92
CA GLN A 358 -18.98 -9.26 4.64
C GLN A 358 -19.73 -8.72 3.42
N GLU A 359 -20.99 -8.33 3.58
CA GLU A 359 -21.84 -7.79 2.52
C GLU A 359 -21.50 -6.32 2.20
N LEU A 360 -20.74 -5.67 3.07
CA LEU A 360 -20.25 -4.31 2.87
C LEU A 360 -18.94 -4.30 2.09
N SER A 361 -18.78 -3.30 1.22
CA SER A 361 -17.48 -2.99 0.60
C SER A 361 -16.44 -2.58 1.65
N LEU A 362 -15.16 -2.73 1.33
CA LEU A 362 -14.04 -2.31 2.20
C LEU A 362 -14.15 -0.85 2.67
N ALA A 363 -14.58 0.04 1.77
CA ALA A 363 -14.82 1.45 2.09
C ALA A 363 -15.97 1.63 3.09
N GLN A 364 -17.07 0.90 2.91
CA GLN A 364 -18.21 0.92 3.82
C GLN A 364 -17.86 0.34 5.20
N ARG A 365 -17.12 -0.78 5.27
CA ARG A 365 -16.67 -1.37 6.55
C ARG A 365 -15.83 -0.38 7.35
N ARG A 366 -14.89 0.31 6.69
CA ARG A 366 -14.08 1.36 7.32
C ARG A 366 -14.95 2.49 7.89
N ALA A 367 -15.96 2.90 7.16
CA ALA A 367 -16.86 3.97 7.58
C ALA A 367 -17.77 3.54 8.76
N VAL A 368 -18.23 2.28 8.77
CA VAL A 368 -18.97 1.68 9.92
C VAL A 368 -18.09 1.63 11.17
N PHE A 369 -16.85 1.11 11.07
CA PHE A 369 -15.97 1.01 12.24
C PHE A 369 -15.58 2.38 12.80
N LYS A 370 -15.34 3.39 11.94
CA LYS A 370 -15.13 4.78 12.39
C LYS A 370 -16.35 5.32 13.14
N TYR A 371 -17.55 5.04 12.65
CA TYR A 371 -18.79 5.48 13.29
C TYR A 371 -18.98 4.80 14.65
N LEU A 372 -18.82 3.48 14.73
CA LEU A 372 -18.96 2.72 15.99
C LEU A 372 -17.96 3.19 17.05
N ILE A 373 -16.70 3.43 16.71
CA ILE A 373 -15.71 4.01 17.63
C ILE A 373 -16.16 5.40 18.10
N GLY A 374 -16.71 6.21 17.20
CA GLY A 374 -17.25 7.52 17.56
C GLY A 374 -18.42 7.44 18.54
N GLU A 375 -19.30 6.46 18.40
CA GLU A 375 -20.42 6.22 19.34
C GLU A 375 -19.93 5.67 20.68
N VAL A 376 -18.99 4.72 20.70
CA VAL A 376 -18.38 4.21 21.94
C VAL A 376 -17.69 5.34 22.71
N GLN A 377 -16.97 6.23 22.02
CA GLN A 377 -16.34 7.39 22.66
C GLN A 377 -17.35 8.42 23.19
N LYS A 378 -18.47 8.64 22.49
CA LYS A 378 -19.56 9.50 22.99
C LYS A 378 -20.23 8.91 24.22
N TYR A 379 -20.43 7.59 24.23
CA TYR A 379 -20.98 6.86 25.36
C TYR A 379 -20.03 6.97 26.55
N LYS A 380 -18.73 6.68 26.39
CA LYS A 380 -17.68 6.85 27.40
C LYS A 380 -17.70 8.26 28.01
N LEU A 381 -17.72 9.30 27.18
CA LEU A 381 -17.82 10.69 27.64
C LEU A 381 -19.12 11.01 28.40
N SER A 382 -20.21 10.30 28.11
CA SER A 382 -21.50 10.47 28.80
C SER A 382 -21.50 9.77 30.15
N VAL A 383 -20.95 8.56 30.22
CA VAL A 383 -20.77 7.81 31.47
C VAL A 383 -19.79 8.56 32.40
N ASP A 384 -18.66 9.04 31.88
CA ASP A 384 -17.68 9.83 32.65
C ASP A 384 -18.27 11.13 33.20
N LYS A 385 -19.21 11.76 32.48
CA LYS A 385 -19.94 12.94 32.96
C LYS A 385 -20.91 12.61 34.09
N LEU A 386 -21.61 11.48 34.00
CA LEU A 386 -22.53 11.03 35.06
C LEU A 386 -21.78 10.66 36.34
N MET A 387 -20.61 10.02 36.22
CA MET A 387 -19.74 9.69 37.36
C MET A 387 -19.01 10.92 37.92
N GLY A 388 -18.50 11.80 37.05
CA GLY A 388 -17.84 13.05 37.45
C GLY A 388 -18.78 14.08 38.08
N ALA A 389 -20.08 14.04 37.75
CA ALA A 389 -21.10 14.87 38.39
C ALA A 389 -21.42 14.41 39.84
N LYS A 390 -21.34 13.11 40.13
CA LYS A 390 -21.53 12.57 41.48
C LYS A 390 -20.33 12.85 42.42
N GLY A 391 -19.11 12.97 41.88
CA GLY A 391 -17.90 13.29 42.66
C GLY A 391 -17.78 14.73 43.18
N LYS A 392 -18.70 15.65 42.81
CA LYS A 392 -18.67 17.06 43.23
C LYS A 392 -19.93 17.54 43.98
N GLY A 393 -20.80 16.62 44.38
CA GLY A 393 -22.04 16.92 45.12
C GLY A 393 -22.03 16.40 46.55
N GLY A 394 -21.20 16.97 47.43
CA GLY A 394 -21.36 16.80 48.87
C GLY A 394 -22.50 17.70 49.38
N ALA A 395 -23.74 17.25 49.25
CA ALA A 395 -24.91 17.60 50.08
C ALA A 395 -26.20 17.23 49.33
N ILE A 396 -26.98 16.34 49.95
CA ILE A 396 -28.45 16.37 50.17
C ILE A 396 -28.84 14.90 50.46
N PHE A 397 -28.74 14.52 51.73
CA PHE A 397 -29.43 13.35 52.27
C PHE A 397 -30.70 13.88 52.95
N ASN A 398 -31.74 14.10 52.15
CA ASN A 398 -33.13 14.22 52.59
C ASN A 398 -34.02 14.39 51.36
N GLU A 399 -34.07 13.36 50.52
CA GLU A 399 -35.22 13.14 49.63
C GLU A 399 -35.21 11.65 49.28
N LYS A 400 -36.38 11.01 49.37
CA LYS A 400 -36.55 9.59 49.03
C LYS A 400 -36.01 9.35 47.62
N PRO A 401 -35.22 8.29 47.39
CA PRO A 401 -34.68 8.00 46.07
C PRO A 401 -35.84 7.69 45.13
N GLN A 402 -36.05 8.57 44.15
CA GLN A 402 -36.83 8.25 42.98
C GLN A 402 -36.07 7.15 42.23
N GLU A 403 -36.71 5.99 42.03
CA GLU A 403 -36.20 4.94 41.15
C GLU A 403 -35.83 5.57 39.80
N VAL A 404 -34.54 5.67 39.52
CA VAL A 404 -34.07 5.95 38.16
C VAL A 404 -34.31 4.66 37.39
N ALA A 405 -35.46 4.60 36.72
CA ALA A 405 -35.79 3.47 35.87
C ALA A 405 -34.69 3.28 34.81
N LEU A 406 -34.20 2.04 34.67
CA LEU A 406 -33.27 1.59 33.62
C LEU A 406 -33.74 1.97 32.20
N SER A 407 -35.01 2.32 32.02
CA SER A 407 -35.57 2.89 30.78
C SER A 407 -35.00 4.25 30.38
N SER A 408 -34.27 4.94 31.27
CA SER A 408 -33.58 6.20 30.99
C SER A 408 -32.17 6.04 30.39
N MET A 409 -31.65 4.80 30.31
CA MET A 409 -30.37 4.45 29.67
C MET A 409 -30.57 3.89 28.25
N LYS A 410 -31.54 4.40 27.49
CA LYS A 410 -31.72 4.00 26.08
C LYS A 410 -30.74 4.74 25.19
N THR A 411 -29.96 3.98 24.43
CA THR A 411 -28.92 4.45 23.50
C THR A 411 -29.50 5.09 22.24
N GLY A 412 -30.80 4.91 21.97
CA GLY A 412 -31.47 5.39 20.76
C GLY A 412 -31.19 4.52 19.54
N ILE A 413 -30.57 3.36 19.72
CA ILE A 413 -30.31 2.36 18.69
C ILE A 413 -31.25 1.18 18.96
N GLN A 414 -32.25 1.02 18.11
CA GLN A 414 -33.35 0.07 18.32
C GLN A 414 -32.87 -1.39 18.52
N GLY A 415 -31.73 -1.78 17.95
CA GLY A 415 -31.15 -3.12 18.15
C GLY A 415 -30.30 -3.32 19.40
N TRP A 416 -29.93 -2.25 20.11
CA TRP A 416 -29.22 -2.31 21.40
C TRP A 416 -30.15 -2.02 22.57
N ASP A 417 -31.26 -1.34 22.32
CA ASP A 417 -32.28 -1.08 23.34
C ASP A 417 -33.30 -2.23 23.46
N ASP A 418 -33.39 -3.10 22.44
CA ASP A 418 -34.20 -4.34 22.42
C ASP A 418 -33.30 -5.59 22.60
N TYR A 419 -32.57 -5.67 23.72
CA TYR A 419 -31.80 -6.88 24.06
C TYR A 419 -32.74 -8.06 24.34
N ASP A 420 -32.80 -9.02 23.41
CA ASP A 420 -33.34 -10.35 23.68
C ASP A 420 -32.31 -11.13 24.51
N GLU A 421 -32.75 -11.63 25.66
CA GLU A 421 -31.98 -12.41 26.63
C GLU A 421 -31.37 -13.70 26.03
N GLY A 422 -31.83 -14.11 24.84
CA GLY A 422 -31.33 -15.26 24.07
C GLY A 422 -30.15 -14.98 23.13
N SER A 423 -29.65 -13.75 23.04
CA SER A 423 -28.52 -13.42 22.14
C SER A 423 -27.14 -13.85 22.68
N TYR A 424 -26.17 -14.03 21.78
CA TYR A 424 -24.78 -14.40 22.14
C TYR A 424 -24.16 -13.41 23.15
N LEU A 425 -24.40 -12.11 22.98
CA LEU A 425 -23.95 -11.09 23.94
C LEU A 425 -24.64 -11.23 25.30
N GLY A 426 -25.94 -11.54 25.33
CA GLY A 426 -26.68 -11.82 26.57
C GLY A 426 -26.17 -13.08 27.30
N THR A 427 -25.62 -14.04 26.56
CA THR A 427 -25.00 -15.26 27.12
C THR A 427 -23.62 -14.97 27.70
N VAL A 428 -22.81 -14.14 27.03
CA VAL A 428 -21.50 -13.68 27.52
C VAL A 428 -21.65 -12.84 28.80
N MET A 429 -22.65 -11.96 28.87
CA MET A 429 -22.94 -11.16 30.06
C MET A 429 -23.51 -11.97 31.24
N ARG A 430 -24.15 -13.12 30.99
CA ARG A 430 -24.62 -14.06 32.03
C ARG A 430 -23.49 -14.90 32.63
N GLY A 431 -22.48 -15.25 31.83
CA GLY A 431 -21.35 -16.10 32.25
C GLY A 431 -20.47 -15.50 33.35
N VAL A 432 -20.58 -14.20 33.61
CA VAL A 432 -19.80 -13.49 34.65
C VAL A 432 -20.60 -13.31 35.95
N ARG A 433 -21.91 -13.63 35.98
CA ARG A 433 -22.80 -13.37 37.13
C ARG A 433 -23.01 -14.54 38.10
N ILE A 434 -22.28 -15.65 37.96
CA ILE A 434 -22.31 -16.73 38.96
C ILE A 434 -20.92 -16.84 39.58
N GLY A 435 -20.78 -16.24 40.76
CA GLY A 435 -19.66 -16.47 41.64
C GLY A 435 -19.66 -17.92 42.11
N ASP A 436 -18.72 -18.69 41.58
CA ASP A 436 -18.06 -19.80 42.26
C ASP A 436 -16.70 -20.00 41.57
N VAL A 437 -15.76 -19.10 41.86
CA VAL A 437 -14.34 -19.41 41.71
C VAL A 437 -13.77 -19.48 43.12
N ALA A 438 -13.84 -20.70 43.66
CA ALA A 438 -13.01 -21.11 44.77
C ALA A 438 -11.56 -20.82 44.42
N VAL A 439 -10.94 -19.97 45.23
CA VAL A 439 -9.49 -19.80 45.30
C VAL A 439 -8.92 -21.12 45.85
N GLU A 440 -8.64 -22.08 44.97
CA GLU A 440 -7.70 -23.15 45.29
C GLU A 440 -6.30 -22.74 44.86
N SER A 441 -5.55 -22.32 45.87
CA SER A 441 -4.11 -22.21 45.85
C SER A 441 -3.49 -23.59 45.62
N ARG A 442 -2.85 -23.80 44.46
CA ARG A 442 -1.81 -24.83 44.31
C ARG A 442 -0.58 -24.22 43.66
N GLY A 443 0.45 -24.04 44.49
CA GLY A 443 1.80 -23.73 44.03
C GLY A 443 2.51 -24.94 43.44
N CYS A 444 3.56 -24.65 42.68
CA CYS A 444 4.75 -25.44 42.31
C CYS A 444 5.18 -24.95 40.92
N GLN A 445 6.44 -24.74 40.56
CA GLN A 445 7.74 -24.83 41.22
C GLN A 445 8.69 -24.09 40.28
N THR A 446 9.56 -23.26 40.84
CA THR A 446 10.79 -22.82 40.19
C THR A 446 11.74 -24.02 40.09
N GLU A 447 12.16 -24.41 38.89
CA GLU A 447 13.41 -25.16 38.70
C GLU A 447 14.39 -24.31 37.89
N GLU A 448 15.39 -23.81 38.61
CA GLU A 448 16.71 -23.50 38.06
C GLU A 448 17.39 -24.79 37.62
N LYS A 449 17.89 -24.82 36.38
CA LYS A 449 19.13 -25.52 36.03
C LYS A 449 19.95 -24.61 35.12
N GLY A 450 21.18 -24.40 35.56
CA GLY A 450 22.10 -23.42 34.99
C GLY A 450 23.07 -23.96 33.95
N LEU A 451 23.97 -23.03 33.61
CA LEU A 451 25.34 -23.18 33.09
C LEU A 451 25.52 -23.41 31.58
N GLY A 452 26.25 -22.46 30.99
CA GLY A 452 26.96 -22.64 29.73
C GLY A 452 27.46 -21.32 29.12
N VAL A 453 28.43 -20.66 29.77
CA VAL A 453 29.20 -19.55 29.17
C VAL A 453 30.44 -20.11 28.45
N ALA A 454 30.82 -19.43 27.37
CA ALA A 454 32.12 -19.36 26.70
C ALA A 454 32.30 -20.17 25.40
N GLY A 455 32.84 -19.49 24.37
CA GLY A 455 33.53 -20.14 23.25
C GLY A 455 33.55 -19.38 21.92
N GLU A 456 34.49 -18.45 21.80
CA GLU A 456 35.16 -17.89 20.61
C GLU A 456 35.10 -18.62 19.25
N GLY A 457 35.25 -17.84 18.16
CA GLY A 457 35.79 -18.26 16.85
C GLY A 457 34.97 -17.76 15.65
N VAL A 458 35.24 -16.61 15.02
CA VAL A 458 36.33 -16.29 14.07
C VAL A 458 36.31 -17.10 12.74
N LEU A 459 36.06 -16.36 11.65
CA LEU A 459 36.45 -16.54 10.23
C LEU A 459 35.86 -17.69 9.38
N LYS A 460 35.16 -17.30 8.29
CA LYS A 460 35.49 -17.52 6.85
C LYS A 460 34.25 -17.18 6.00
N SER A 461 34.24 -16.11 5.20
CA SER A 461 34.81 -15.96 3.85
C SER A 461 34.14 -16.81 2.75
N GLY A 462 33.61 -16.11 1.72
CA GLY A 462 33.33 -16.62 0.37
C GLY A 462 31.85 -16.92 0.11
N GLY A 463 31.16 -16.41 -0.91
CA GLY A 463 31.60 -15.69 -2.10
C GLY A 463 30.88 -16.23 -3.34
N ARG A 464 30.16 -15.34 -4.04
CA ARG A 464 29.75 -15.37 -5.46
C ARG A 464 28.75 -16.43 -5.94
N ARG A 465 27.70 -15.95 -6.63
CA ARG A 465 27.79 -15.76 -8.09
C ARG A 465 26.68 -14.86 -8.66
N ILE A 466 27.12 -13.77 -9.28
CA ILE A 466 26.52 -13.14 -10.45
C ILE A 466 27.36 -13.61 -11.65
N VAL A 467 26.71 -14.19 -12.65
CA VAL A 467 26.89 -14.11 -14.13
C VAL A 467 25.61 -14.80 -14.64
N GLY A 468 24.72 -14.26 -15.47
CA GLY A 468 24.90 -13.39 -16.62
C GLY A 468 24.35 -14.14 -17.84
N MET A 469 23.18 -13.75 -18.30
CA MET A 469 22.71 -13.78 -19.70
C MET A 469 21.71 -12.64 -19.86
#